data_AF-A0A920E296-F1
#
_entry.id   AF-A0A920E296-F1
#
_cell.length_a   1.000
_cell.length_b   1.000
_cell.length_c   1.000
_cell.angle_alpha   90.00
_cell.angle_beta   90.00
_cell.angle_gamma   90.00
#
_symmetry.space_group_name_H-M   'P 1'
#
loop_
_entity.id
_entity.type
_entity.pdbx_description
1 polymer ?
#
loop_
_entity_poly.entity_id
_entity_poly.type
_entity_poly.pdbx_seq_one_letter_code
_entity_poly.pdbx_strand_id
1 'polypeptide(L)'
;MHLAAIISNNFTNFLFSLSKELTDSKNLDFNILKPLIKETVNKIHKLDPINAQTGPARRNDKNIMKMHLEMLDDKNTISLYKTISDMIKDKYGN
;
A
#
# COMPACT_ATOMS: atom_id res chain seq x y z
N MET A 1 21.23 -9.52 -2.74
CA MET A 1 20.08 -10.32 -3.19
C MET A 1 19.07 -10.59 -2.07
N HIS A 2 19.48 -11.16 -0.94
CA HIS A 2 18.57 -11.58 0.15
C HIS A 2 17.70 -10.43 0.71
N LEU A 3 18.28 -9.28 1.05
CA LEU A 3 17.53 -8.13 1.57
C LEU A 3 16.44 -7.64 0.60
N ALA A 4 16.73 -7.58 -0.69
CA ALA A 4 15.74 -7.20 -1.70
C ALA A 4 14.59 -8.20 -1.80
N ALA A 5 14.85 -9.50 -1.60
CA ALA A 5 13.82 -10.52 -1.54
C ALA A 5 12.92 -10.36 -0.30
N ILE A 6 13.48 -10.02 0.86
CA ILE A 6 12.71 -9.72 2.07
C ILE A 6 11.77 -8.53 1.85
N ILE A 7 12.28 -7.44 1.25
CA ILE A 7 11.48 -6.24 0.98
C ILE A 7 10.35 -6.55 -0.02
N SER A 8 10.65 -7.25 -1.11
CA SER A 8 9.68 -7.51 -2.18
C SER A 8 8.65 -8.59 -1.86
N ASN A 9 8.94 -9.51 -0.93
CA ASN A 9 8.05 -10.63 -0.63
C ASN A 9 7.54 -10.60 0.82
N ASN A 10 8.43 -10.57 1.82
CA ASN A 10 8.00 -10.67 3.22
C ASN A 10 7.28 -9.40 3.68
N PHE A 11 7.81 -8.21 3.36
CA PHE A 11 7.13 -6.96 3.73
C PHE A 11 5.83 -6.78 2.95
N THR A 12 5.81 -7.11 1.66
CA THR A 12 4.58 -7.09 0.86
C THR A 12 3.52 -8.05 1.40
N ASN A 13 3.90 -9.26 1.84
CA ASN A 13 2.97 -10.19 2.49
C ASN A 13 2.41 -9.65 3.82
N PHE A 14 3.24 -8.96 4.61
CA PHE A 14 2.76 -8.27 5.81
C PHE A 14 1.72 -7.19 5.48
N LEU A 15 1.92 -6.41 4.40
CA LEU A 15 0.91 -5.45 3.92
C LEU A 15 -0.39 -6.12 3.47
N PHE A 16 -0.32 -7.33 2.90
CA PHE A 16 -1.53 -8.13 2.61
C PHE A 16 -2.25 -8.57 3.90
N SER A 17 -1.53 -8.92 4.96
CA SER A 17 -2.13 -9.24 6.28
C SER A 17 -2.89 -8.04 6.83
N LEU A 18 -2.25 -6.85 6.87
CA LEU A 18 -2.91 -5.63 7.34
C LEU A 18 -4.16 -5.29 6.51
N SER A 19 -4.08 -5.48 5.18
CA SER A 19 -5.23 -5.28 4.29
C SER A 19 -6.36 -6.26 4.59
N LYS A 20 -6.03 -7.53 4.90
CA LYS A 20 -6.99 -8.54 5.30
C LYS A 20 -7.64 -8.22 6.64
N GLU A 21 -6.86 -7.81 7.64
CA GLU A 21 -7.37 -7.37 8.94
C GLU A 21 -8.35 -6.19 8.80
N LEU A 22 -8.04 -5.23 7.92
CA LEU A 22 -8.92 -4.09 7.63
C LEU A 22 -10.21 -4.48 6.90
N THR A 23 -10.17 -5.47 6.01
CA THR A 23 -11.40 -5.97 5.38
C THR A 23 -12.24 -6.79 6.36
N ASP A 24 -11.59 -7.63 7.17
CA ASP A 24 -12.26 -8.47 8.16
C ASP A 24 -12.95 -7.62 9.24
N SER A 25 -12.32 -6.53 9.71
CA SER A 25 -12.93 -5.61 10.69
C SER A 25 -14.18 -4.89 10.15
N LYS A 26 -14.35 -4.85 8.83
CA LYS A 26 -15.51 -4.29 8.13
C LYS A 26 -16.48 -5.35 7.61
N ASN A 27 -16.30 -6.62 7.98
CA ASN A 27 -17.06 -7.77 7.49
C ASN A 27 -17.05 -7.89 5.95
N LEU A 28 -15.93 -7.53 5.31
CA LEU A 28 -15.72 -7.66 3.88
C LEU A 28 -14.81 -8.85 3.58
N ASP A 29 -15.12 -9.62 2.53
CA ASP A 29 -14.25 -10.72 2.10
C ASP A 29 -12.98 -10.17 1.44
N PHE A 30 -11.81 -10.49 1.99
CA PHE A 30 -10.51 -10.14 1.43
C PHE A 30 -10.33 -10.53 -0.05
N ASN A 31 -11.08 -11.54 -0.55
CA ASN A 31 -11.04 -11.94 -1.96
C ASN A 31 -11.35 -10.79 -2.93
N ILE A 32 -12.09 -9.76 -2.50
CA ILE A 32 -12.36 -8.57 -3.34
C ILE A 32 -11.07 -7.83 -3.72
N LEU A 33 -10.00 -7.94 -2.93
CA LEU A 33 -8.72 -7.27 -3.18
C LEU A 33 -7.80 -8.08 -4.11
N LYS A 34 -8.01 -9.39 -4.26
CA LYS A 34 -7.13 -10.26 -5.07
C LYS A 34 -6.96 -9.79 -6.52
N PRO A 35 -8.01 -9.33 -7.24
CA PRO A 35 -7.84 -8.79 -8.59
C PRO A 35 -6.94 -7.54 -8.64
N LEU A 36 -7.10 -6.62 -7.69
CA LEU A 36 -6.30 -5.38 -7.60
C LEU A 36 -4.83 -5.69 -7.26
N ILE A 37 -4.60 -6.62 -6.34
CA ILE A 37 -3.25 -7.11 -5.99
C ILE A 37 -2.60 -7.74 -7.23
N LYS A 38 -3.33 -8.61 -7.95
CA LYS A 38 -2.85 -9.25 -9.17
C LYS A 38 -2.50 -8.23 -10.25
N GLU A 39 -3.31 -7.19 -10.43
CA GLU A 39 -3.01 -6.11 -11.38
C GLU A 39 -1.70 -5.38 -11.00
N THR A 40 -1.49 -5.11 -9.71
CA THR A 40 -0.30 -4.44 -9.21
C THR A 40 0.96 -5.27 -9.45
N VAL A 41 0.91 -6.57 -9.14
CA VAL A 41 2.02 -7.50 -9.44
C VAL A 41 2.23 -7.64 -10.95
N ASN A 42 1.17 -7.66 -11.75
CA ASN A 42 1.33 -7.75 -13.20
C ASN A 42 1.97 -6.50 -13.83
N LYS A 43 1.82 -5.31 -13.21
CA LYS A 43 2.44 -4.08 -13.71
C LYS A 43 3.96 -4.14 -13.67
N ILE A 44 4.57 -4.77 -12.66
CA ILE A 44 6.04 -4.84 -12.58
C ILE A 44 6.69 -5.70 -13.68
N HIS A 45 5.91 -6.57 -14.34
CA HIS A 45 6.40 -7.31 -15.51
C HIS A 45 6.40 -6.48 -16.81
N LYS A 46 5.72 -5.33 -16.81
CA LYS A 46 5.51 -4.50 -18.01
C LYS A 46 6.10 -3.09 -17.85
N LEU A 47 6.24 -2.62 -16.63
CA LEU A 47 6.64 -1.27 -16.28
C LEU A 47 7.74 -1.32 -15.23
N ASP A 48 8.69 -0.38 -15.31
CA ASP A 48 9.57 -0.10 -14.19
C ASP A 48 8.74 0.32 -12.95
N PRO A 49 9.11 -0.08 -11.71
CA PRO A 49 8.39 0.30 -10.49
C PRO A 49 8.08 1.80 -10.37
N ILE A 50 8.96 2.69 -10.87
CA ILE A 50 8.73 4.14 -10.84
C ILE A 50 7.49 4.56 -11.65
N ASN A 51 7.21 3.83 -12.73
CA ASN A 51 6.09 4.08 -13.63
C ASN A 51 4.82 3.36 -13.16
N ALA A 52 4.95 2.29 -12.37
CA ALA A 52 3.81 1.56 -11.82
C ALA A 52 3.19 2.24 -10.58
N GLN A 53 3.93 3.08 -9.87
CA GLN A 53 3.44 3.74 -8.65
C GLN A 53 2.28 4.70 -8.94
N THR A 54 1.17 4.55 -8.22
CA THR A 54 0.01 5.44 -8.30
C THR A 54 -0.53 5.76 -6.90
N GLY A 55 -1.72 6.37 -6.81
CA GLY A 55 -2.42 6.59 -5.55
C GLY A 55 -2.32 8.03 -5.00
N PRO A 56 -3.00 8.31 -3.89
CA PRO A 56 -3.13 9.66 -3.34
C PRO A 56 -1.80 10.23 -2.84
N ALA A 57 -0.90 9.40 -2.28
CA ALA A 57 0.41 9.85 -1.82
C ALA A 57 1.27 10.42 -2.96
N ARG A 58 1.31 9.74 -4.12
CA ARG A 58 2.01 10.25 -5.31
C ARG A 58 1.44 11.59 -5.80
N ARG A 59 0.11 11.76 -5.71
CA ARG A 59 -0.58 13.00 -6.10
C ARG A 59 -0.61 14.06 -4.99
N ASN A 60 -0.04 13.78 -3.82
CA ASN A 60 -0.14 14.62 -2.62
C ASN A 60 -1.59 15.00 -2.26
N ASP A 61 -2.52 14.06 -2.43
CA ASP A 61 -3.95 14.25 -2.15
C ASP A 61 -4.24 14.17 -0.65
N LYS A 62 -4.00 15.29 0.03
CA LYS A 62 -4.10 15.40 1.49
C LYS A 62 -5.51 15.10 2.02
N ASN A 63 -6.55 15.39 1.24
CA ASN A 63 -7.94 15.17 1.65
C ASN A 63 -8.23 13.67 1.76
N ILE A 64 -7.88 12.91 0.72
CA ILE A 64 -8.03 11.45 0.71
C ILE A 64 -7.12 10.80 1.76
N MET A 65 -5.87 11.26 1.91
CA MET A 65 -4.97 10.72 2.92
C MET A 65 -5.46 10.96 4.35
N LYS A 66 -6.06 12.14 4.62
CA LYS A 66 -6.68 12.42 5.91
C LYS A 66 -7.86 11.49 6.19
N MET A 67 -8.74 11.31 5.20
CA MET A 67 -9.86 10.37 5.31
C MET A 67 -9.38 8.95 5.61
N HIS A 68 -8.33 8.46 4.95
CA HIS A 68 -7.77 7.14 5.25
C HIS A 68 -7.27 7.02 6.69
N LEU A 69 -6.58 8.06 7.21
CA LEU A 69 -6.09 8.07 8.58
C LEU A 69 -7.22 8.02 9.62
N GLU A 70 -8.36 8.65 9.33
CA GLU A 70 -9.55 8.60 10.19
C GLU A 70 -10.23 7.22 10.18
N MET A 71 -9.94 6.37 9.18
CA MET A 71 -10.47 5.01 9.06
C MET A 71 -9.57 3.94 9.70
N LEU A 72 -8.43 4.33 10.27
CA LEU A 72 -7.47 3.42 10.90
C LEU A 72 -7.47 3.64 12.41
N ASP A 73 -7.60 2.55 13.17
CA ASP A 73 -7.62 2.61 14.64
C ASP A 73 -6.29 2.18 15.29
N ASP A 74 -5.50 1.35 14.61
CA ASP A 74 -4.23 0.85 15.12
C ASP A 74 -3.08 1.85 14.93
N LYS A 75 -2.41 2.20 16.03
CA LYS A 75 -1.32 3.18 16.05
C LYS A 75 -0.14 2.77 15.17
N ASN A 76 0.18 1.48 15.10
CA ASN A 76 1.30 1.00 14.29
C ASN A 76 0.97 1.10 12.80
N THR A 77 -0.24 0.74 12.41
CA THR A 77 -0.77 0.85 11.05
C THR A 77 -0.86 2.30 10.60
N ILE A 78 -1.32 3.20 11.49
CA ILE A 78 -1.32 4.66 11.24
C ILE A 78 0.11 5.16 10.98
N SER A 79 1.07 4.78 11.83
CA SER A 79 2.47 5.18 11.68
C SER A 79 3.04 4.67 10.36
N LEU A 80 2.85 3.39 10.05
CA LEU A 80 3.28 2.76 8.81
C LEU A 80 2.67 3.45 7.58
N TYR A 81 1.37 3.74 7.61
CA TYR A 81 0.68 4.44 6.53
C TYR A 81 1.30 5.81 6.25
N LYS A 82 1.56 6.59 7.30
CA LYS A 82 2.22 7.91 7.19
C LYS A 82 3.62 7.77 6.60
N THR A 83 4.45 6.89 7.19
CA THR A 83 5.82 6.67 6.75
C THR A 83 5.88 6.25 5.27
N ILE A 84 5.10 5.25 4.86
CA ILE A 84 5.09 4.79 3.46
C ILE A 84 4.57 5.90 2.53
N SER A 85 3.51 6.62 2.92
CA SER A 85 2.96 7.69 2.09
C SER A 85 3.94 8.84 1.91
N ASP A 86 4.65 9.24 2.96
CA ASP A 86 5.69 10.27 2.89
C ASP A 86 6.86 9.80 2.01
N MET A 87 7.33 8.57 2.18
CA MET A 87 8.37 8.01 1.30
C MET A 87 7.94 7.92 -0.17
N ILE A 88 6.67 7.60 -0.45
CA ILE A 88 6.12 7.61 -1.81
C ILE A 88 6.10 9.03 -2.37
N LYS A 89 5.63 10.00 -1.60
CA LYS A 89 5.59 11.41 -2.01
C LYS A 89 7.00 11.95 -2.27
N ASP A 90 7.95 11.66 -1.40
CA ASP A 90 9.33 12.16 -1.54
C ASP A 90 10.06 11.50 -2.73
N LYS A 91 9.74 10.23 -3.05
CA LYS A 91 10.38 9.50 -4.15
C LYS A 91 9.71 9.70 -5.51
N TYR A 92 8.39 9.90 -5.55
CA TYR A 92 7.58 9.86 -6.78
C TYR A 92 6.70 11.10 -6.98
N GLY A 93 6.64 12.01 -6.01
CA GLY A 93 5.94 13.28 -6.13
C GLY A 93 6.59 14.14 -7.21
N ASN A 94 5.75 14.90 -7.91
CA ASN A 94 6.20 15.90 -8.87
C ASN A 94 6.69 17.15 -8.15
#